data_AF-A0AAV1TIH0-F1
#
_entry.id   AF-A0AAV1TIH0-F1
#
_cell.length_a   1.000
_cell.length_b   1.000
_cell.length_c   1.000
_cell.angle_alpha   90.00
_cell.angle_beta   90.00
_cell.angle_gamma   90.00
#
_symmetry.space_group_name_H-M   'P 1'
#
loop_
_entity.id
_entity.type
_entity.pdbx_description
1 polymer ?
#
loop_
_entity_poly.entity_id
_entity_poly.type
_entity_poly.pdbx_seq_one_letter_code
_entity_poly.pdbx_strand_id
1 'polypeptide(L)'
;MPQDDSWSEEALRRLRRHFASDRSVAVYEAITAHALDAATGGSLFFCGVSAAQVAQKLLRIGSASRFLLPQAIGAAAVASSSVLSMHFASIPRDIYQEVAAQSRQAKEHRGWSWLVLGAKNMQPPTAWRLARSKFMERWKDLDQAPYPVYMVMGLLCFKLLGGRTSALAPSPFADLGAFHLKKASLPATADYATTVERGIIQEFGRLYGCHTCGVKRGVRYHADHMPPKLVAKRADATLVRRILGWKTTFRFYPQCEQCSNQQSSVVKQWKSTLKAHLRSFRAYHFTGLWLVLLCTGGLYVGGSNFHETSEVSASTNRADEHSGSLTSSDFNLLVLLRERERKLRRERERQRDLKQIAATDNELEAVARCKKAVKADIRRHEVNQWAR
;
A
#
# COMPACT_ATOMS: atom_id res chain seq x y z
N MET A 1 -31.94 49.43 -5.38
CA MET A 1 -30.61 48.78 -5.52
C MET A 1 -30.81 47.28 -5.74
N PRO A 2 -30.66 46.76 -6.97
CA PRO A 2 -30.72 45.32 -7.27
C PRO A 2 -29.46 44.81 -8.00
N GLN A 3 -28.27 45.32 -7.67
CA GLN A 3 -27.06 45.07 -8.45
C GLN A 3 -26.18 43.91 -7.95
N ASP A 4 -26.43 43.38 -6.74
CA ASP A 4 -25.59 42.35 -6.12
C ASP A 4 -25.88 40.92 -6.59
N ASP A 5 -27.12 40.61 -7.01
CA ASP A 5 -27.48 39.25 -7.41
C ASP A 5 -26.87 38.83 -8.76
N SER A 6 -26.68 39.80 -9.68
CA SER A 6 -26.16 39.55 -11.03
C SER A 6 -24.72 39.02 -11.05
N TRP A 7 -23.87 39.51 -10.14
CA TRP A 7 -22.47 39.10 -10.07
C TRP A 7 -22.33 37.66 -9.54
N SER A 8 -23.11 37.31 -8.52
CA SER A 8 -23.08 35.97 -7.92
C SER A 8 -23.55 34.88 -8.90
N GLU A 9 -24.59 35.16 -9.69
CA GLU A 9 -25.07 34.24 -10.72
C GLU A 9 -24.04 34.03 -11.83
N GLU A 10 -23.39 35.09 -12.31
CA GLU A 10 -22.37 34.99 -13.34
C GLU A 10 -21.11 34.25 -12.84
N ALA A 11 -20.70 34.48 -11.58
CA ALA A 11 -19.62 33.73 -10.94
C ALA A 11 -19.97 32.23 -10.83
N LEU A 12 -21.19 31.88 -10.41
CA LEU A 12 -21.69 30.51 -10.38
C LEU A 12 -21.73 29.87 -11.78
N ARG A 13 -22.16 30.62 -12.80
CA ARG A 13 -22.20 30.16 -14.20
C ARG A 13 -20.81 29.90 -14.75
N ARG A 14 -19.83 30.73 -14.40
CA ARG A 14 -18.40 30.54 -14.74
C ARG A 14 -17.81 29.33 -14.03
N LEU A 15 -18.06 29.17 -12.73
CA LEU A 15 -17.63 27.99 -11.99
C LEU A 15 -18.24 26.71 -12.56
N ARG A 16 -19.56 26.70 -12.85
CA ARG A 16 -20.21 25.54 -13.49
C ARG A 16 -19.61 25.23 -14.86
N ARG A 17 -19.36 26.23 -15.72
CA ARG A 17 -18.67 26.02 -17.00
C ARG A 17 -17.26 25.47 -16.80
N HIS A 18 -16.53 25.97 -15.80
CA HIS A 18 -15.19 25.51 -15.49
C HIS A 18 -15.17 24.07 -14.93
N PHE A 19 -16.17 23.68 -14.13
CA PHE A 19 -16.32 22.31 -13.61
C PHE A 19 -16.91 21.33 -14.63
N ALA A 20 -17.69 21.84 -15.61
CA ALA A 20 -18.21 21.07 -16.73
C ALA A 20 -17.24 21.01 -17.92
N SER A 21 -16.07 21.66 -17.83
CA SER A 21 -15.07 21.57 -18.89
C SER A 21 -14.53 20.15 -19.01
N ASP A 22 -14.22 19.69 -20.22
CA ASP A 22 -13.63 18.36 -20.42
C ASP A 22 -12.35 18.16 -19.61
N ARG A 23 -11.59 19.26 -19.39
CA ARG A 23 -10.39 19.26 -18.56
C ARG A 23 -10.69 18.96 -17.09
N SER A 24 -11.70 19.60 -16.50
CA SER A 24 -12.05 19.33 -15.10
C SER A 24 -12.60 17.92 -14.95
N VAL A 25 -13.41 17.44 -15.88
CA VAL A 25 -13.91 16.06 -15.89
C VAL A 25 -12.75 15.07 -15.93
N ALA A 26 -11.79 15.24 -16.84
CA ALA A 26 -10.60 14.39 -16.92
C ALA A 26 -9.75 14.41 -15.63
N VAL A 27 -9.58 15.58 -15.01
CA VAL A 27 -8.89 15.71 -13.72
C VAL A 27 -9.63 14.97 -12.61
N TYR A 28 -10.95 15.09 -12.53
CA TYR A 28 -11.75 14.37 -11.54
C TYR A 28 -11.70 12.86 -11.74
N GLU A 29 -11.77 12.39 -12.99
CA GLU A 29 -11.62 10.97 -13.32
C GLU A 29 -10.25 10.44 -12.89
N ALA A 30 -9.18 11.18 -13.18
CA ALA A 30 -7.82 10.82 -12.77
C ALA A 30 -7.66 10.78 -11.23
N ILE A 31 -8.14 11.81 -10.52
CA ILE A 31 -8.09 11.85 -9.05
C ILE A 31 -8.89 10.68 -8.46
N THR A 32 -10.08 10.41 -9.00
CA THR A 32 -10.94 9.32 -8.54
C THR A 32 -10.28 7.96 -8.76
N ALA A 33 -9.67 7.76 -9.93
CA ALA A 33 -8.89 6.57 -10.24
C ALA A 33 -7.73 6.36 -9.26
N HIS A 34 -6.92 7.40 -9.01
CA HIS A 34 -5.81 7.32 -8.06
C HIS A 34 -6.27 7.07 -6.63
N ALA A 35 -7.36 7.72 -6.20
CA ALA A 35 -7.94 7.50 -4.89
C ALA A 35 -8.45 6.05 -4.73
N LEU A 36 -9.08 5.49 -5.76
CA LEU A 36 -9.56 4.11 -5.77
C LEU A 36 -8.39 3.12 -5.71
N ASP A 37 -7.36 3.33 -6.52
CA ASP A 37 -6.17 2.48 -6.56
C ASP A 37 -5.45 2.52 -5.19
N ALA A 38 -5.30 3.71 -4.61
CA ALA A 38 -4.67 3.91 -3.31
C ALA A 38 -5.47 3.28 -2.16
N ALA A 39 -6.79 3.42 -2.16
CA ALA A 39 -7.66 2.76 -1.17
C ALA A 39 -7.59 1.24 -1.29
N THR A 40 -7.53 0.71 -2.52
CA THR A 40 -7.38 -0.72 -2.80
C THR A 40 -6.04 -1.24 -2.32
N GLY A 41 -4.94 -0.55 -2.65
CA GLY A 41 -3.60 -0.87 -2.17
C GLY A 41 -3.49 -0.82 -0.65
N GLY A 42 -4.06 0.21 -0.01
CA GLY A 42 -4.14 0.29 1.46
C GLY A 42 -4.86 -0.89 2.10
N SER A 43 -6.01 -1.28 1.52
CA SER A 43 -6.81 -2.40 2.00
C SER A 43 -6.07 -3.74 1.84
N LEU A 44 -5.45 -3.98 0.68
CA LEU A 44 -4.64 -5.18 0.41
C LEU A 44 -3.47 -5.27 1.40
N PHE A 45 -2.76 -4.17 1.62
CA PHE A 45 -1.67 -4.12 2.59
C PHE A 45 -2.14 -4.48 4.00
N PHE A 46 -3.21 -3.83 4.45
CA PHE A 46 -3.77 -4.04 5.78
C PHE A 46 -4.22 -5.49 5.99
N CYS A 47 -4.90 -6.08 5.00
CA CYS A 47 -5.30 -7.48 5.02
C CYS A 47 -4.09 -8.42 5.11
N GLY A 48 -3.03 -8.17 4.35
CA GLY A 48 -1.82 -8.99 4.36
C GLY A 48 -1.09 -8.97 5.71
N VAL A 49 -0.89 -7.79 6.31
CA VAL A 49 -0.27 -7.70 7.65
C VAL A 49 -1.18 -8.24 8.75
N SER A 50 -2.50 -8.11 8.61
CA SER A 50 -3.49 -8.71 9.53
C SER A 50 -3.46 -10.24 9.48
N ALA A 51 -3.39 -10.81 8.28
CA ALA A 51 -3.25 -12.26 8.08
C ALA A 51 -1.96 -12.78 8.71
N ALA A 52 -0.84 -12.07 8.55
CA ALA A 52 0.41 -12.41 9.21
C ALA A 52 0.31 -12.38 10.75
N GLN A 53 -0.39 -11.40 11.32
CA GLN A 53 -0.61 -11.34 12.77
C GLN A 53 -1.46 -12.52 13.27
N VAL A 54 -2.50 -12.91 12.53
CA VAL A 54 -3.33 -14.10 12.85
C VAL A 54 -2.49 -15.36 12.76
N ALA A 55 -1.70 -15.53 11.70
CA ALA A 55 -0.80 -16.68 11.53
C ALA A 55 0.20 -16.78 12.68
N GLN A 56 0.85 -15.67 13.06
CA GLN A 56 1.75 -15.63 14.21
C GLN A 56 1.04 -16.01 15.51
N LYS A 57 -0.19 -15.54 15.73
CA LYS A 57 -0.99 -15.93 16.91
C LYS A 57 -1.27 -17.43 16.95
N LEU A 58 -1.66 -18.03 15.82
CA LEU A 58 -1.90 -19.47 15.70
C LEU A 58 -0.62 -20.28 15.97
N LEU A 59 0.52 -19.79 15.48
CA LEU A 59 1.84 -20.38 15.70
C LEU A 59 2.45 -20.06 17.08
N ARG A 60 1.71 -19.34 17.94
CA ARG A 60 2.18 -18.87 19.27
C ARG A 60 3.45 -18.01 19.22
N ILE A 61 3.65 -17.28 18.12
CA ILE A 61 4.74 -16.33 17.94
C ILE A 61 4.24 -14.95 18.38
N GLY A 62 4.83 -14.43 19.45
CA GLY A 62 4.55 -13.09 19.97
C GLY A 62 5.66 -12.09 19.66
N SER A 63 5.42 -10.80 19.96
CA SER A 63 6.39 -9.71 19.76
C SER A 63 7.72 -9.89 20.49
N ALA A 64 7.75 -10.68 21.57
CA ALA A 64 8.95 -11.00 22.34
C ALA A 64 9.50 -12.42 22.09
N SER A 65 8.97 -13.15 21.10
CA SER A 65 9.53 -14.45 20.71
C SER A 65 11.00 -14.31 20.29
N ARG A 66 11.80 -15.33 20.64
CA ARG A 66 13.26 -15.33 20.44
C ARG A 66 13.67 -15.36 18.96
N PHE A 67 14.97 -15.17 18.70
CA PHE A 67 15.62 -15.33 17.40
C PHE A 67 15.11 -14.40 16.29
N LEU A 68 14.68 -13.19 16.63
CA LEU A 68 14.19 -12.19 15.66
C LEU A 68 13.00 -12.68 14.81
N LEU A 69 12.40 -13.83 15.14
CA LEU A 69 11.32 -14.46 14.39
C LEU A 69 10.13 -13.52 14.12
N PRO A 70 9.59 -12.76 15.11
CA PRO A 70 8.51 -11.82 14.84
C PRO A 70 8.94 -10.70 13.90
N GLN A 71 10.22 -10.29 13.93
CA GLN A 71 10.74 -9.26 13.03
C GLN A 71 10.88 -9.78 11.60
N ALA A 72 11.37 -11.02 11.42
CA ALA A 72 11.52 -11.65 10.12
C ALA A 72 10.17 -11.89 9.45
N ILE A 73 9.21 -12.48 10.17
CA ILE A 73 7.85 -12.69 9.65
C ILE A 73 7.16 -11.34 9.39
N GLY A 74 7.32 -10.36 10.28
CA GLY A 74 6.78 -9.02 10.08
C GLY A 74 7.38 -8.32 8.85
N ALA A 75 8.69 -8.46 8.60
CA ALA A 75 9.34 -7.92 7.42
C ALA A 75 8.85 -8.60 6.14
N ALA A 76 8.78 -9.94 6.14
CA ALA A 76 8.24 -10.71 5.03
C ALA A 76 6.79 -10.32 4.72
N ALA A 77 5.96 -10.15 5.75
CA ALA A 77 4.57 -9.71 5.61
C ALA A 77 4.46 -8.32 5.01
N VAL A 78 5.26 -7.34 5.47
CA VAL A 78 5.27 -5.99 4.88
C VAL A 78 5.71 -6.05 3.42
N ALA A 79 6.78 -6.79 3.12
CA ALA A 79 7.33 -6.90 1.77
C ALA A 79 6.34 -7.54 0.79
N SER A 80 5.78 -8.69 1.14
CA SER A 80 4.79 -9.39 0.30
C SER A 80 3.49 -8.58 0.15
N SER A 81 3.00 -7.99 1.24
CA SER A 81 1.79 -7.15 1.20
C SER A 81 1.99 -5.90 0.34
N SER A 82 3.21 -5.34 0.30
CA SER A 82 3.54 -4.20 -0.57
C SER A 82 3.55 -4.58 -2.05
N VAL A 83 4.11 -5.74 -2.38
CA VAL A 83 4.03 -6.31 -3.74
C VAL A 83 2.57 -6.49 -4.15
N LEU A 84 1.76 -7.15 -3.31
CA LEU A 84 0.34 -7.36 -3.61
C LEU A 84 -0.42 -6.04 -3.78
N SER A 85 -0.13 -5.06 -2.93
CA SER A 85 -0.78 -3.74 -2.99
C SER A 85 -0.50 -3.06 -4.32
N MET A 86 0.77 -2.99 -4.74
CA MET A 86 1.15 -2.37 -6.01
C MET A 86 0.62 -3.14 -7.22
N HIS A 87 0.67 -4.47 -7.18
CA HIS A 87 0.34 -5.30 -8.33
C HIS A 87 -1.16 -5.40 -8.61
N PHE A 88 -1.97 -5.40 -7.55
CA PHE A 88 -3.42 -5.63 -7.63
C PHE A 88 -4.25 -4.36 -7.37
N ALA A 89 -3.66 -3.22 -7.00
CA ALA A 89 -4.37 -1.97 -6.69
C ALA A 89 -5.30 -1.50 -7.82
N SER A 90 -4.91 -1.63 -9.08
CA SER A 90 -5.68 -1.10 -10.21
C SER A 90 -6.82 -2.01 -10.68
N ILE A 91 -6.98 -3.22 -10.14
CA ILE A 91 -8.00 -4.17 -10.62
C ILE A 91 -9.42 -3.60 -10.52
N PRO A 92 -9.85 -2.98 -9.40
CA PRO A 92 -11.19 -2.40 -9.32
C PRO A 92 -11.44 -1.31 -10.37
N ARG A 93 -10.41 -0.49 -10.66
CA ARG A 93 -10.47 0.53 -11.71
C ARG A 93 -10.62 -0.10 -13.10
N ASP A 94 -9.80 -1.10 -13.42
CA ASP A 94 -9.84 -1.80 -14.71
C ASP A 94 -11.22 -2.46 -14.93
N ILE A 95 -11.81 -3.06 -13.88
CA ILE A 95 -13.18 -3.62 -13.92
C ILE A 95 -14.20 -2.53 -14.16
N TYR A 96 -14.12 -1.41 -13.44
CA TYR A 96 -15.06 -0.31 -13.56
C TYR A 96 -15.05 0.30 -14.97
N GLN A 97 -13.86 0.55 -15.52
CA GLN A 97 -13.70 1.11 -16.87
C GLN A 97 -14.26 0.18 -17.95
N GLU A 98 -14.00 -1.12 -17.85
CA GLU A 98 -14.52 -2.11 -18.79
C GLU A 98 -16.05 -2.22 -18.71
N VAL A 99 -16.61 -2.26 -17.50
CA VAL A 99 -18.08 -2.27 -17.31
C VAL A 99 -18.72 -0.98 -17.82
N ALA A 100 -18.07 0.18 -17.61
CA ALA A 100 -18.53 1.45 -18.14
C ALA A 100 -18.49 1.49 -19.68
N ALA A 101 -17.42 0.97 -20.30
CA ALA A 101 -17.28 0.86 -21.75
C ALA A 101 -18.36 -0.05 -22.36
N GLN A 102 -18.59 -1.23 -21.76
CA GLN A 102 -19.67 -2.14 -22.18
C GLN A 102 -21.05 -1.49 -22.04
N SER A 103 -21.26 -0.70 -20.98
CA SER A 103 -22.52 0.04 -20.81
C SER A 103 -22.72 1.11 -21.90
N ARG A 104 -21.67 1.82 -22.30
CA ARG A 104 -21.72 2.81 -23.39
C ARG A 104 -22.02 2.14 -24.74
N GLN A 105 -21.31 1.07 -25.08
CA GLN A 105 -21.56 0.28 -26.29
C GLN A 105 -22.98 -0.28 -26.33
N ALA A 106 -23.48 -0.81 -25.21
CA ALA A 106 -24.84 -1.32 -25.12
C ALA A 106 -25.89 -0.21 -25.30
N LYS A 107 -25.64 1.01 -24.83
CA LYS A 107 -26.52 2.17 -25.05
C LYS A 107 -26.52 2.62 -26.51
N GLU A 108 -25.35 2.69 -27.15
CA GLU A 108 -25.23 3.02 -28.59
C GLU A 108 -25.97 1.99 -29.45
N HIS A 109 -25.74 0.70 -29.20
CA HIS A 109 -26.46 -0.37 -29.88
C HIS A 109 -27.96 -0.36 -29.58
N ARG A 110 -28.40 -0.07 -28.35
CA ARG A 110 -29.83 0.03 -28.01
C ARG A 110 -30.49 1.25 -28.66
N GLY A 111 -29.76 2.36 -28.85
CA GLY A 111 -30.23 3.52 -29.60
C GLY A 111 -30.52 3.20 -31.07
N TRP A 112 -29.77 2.27 -31.66
CA TRP A 112 -30.00 1.76 -33.02
C TRP A 112 -30.98 0.57 -33.09
N SER A 113 -30.97 -0.32 -32.10
CA SER A 113 -31.71 -1.61 -32.11
C SER A 113 -33.07 -1.55 -31.43
N TRP A 114 -33.45 -0.48 -30.72
CA TRP A 114 -34.85 -0.32 -30.28
C TRP A 114 -35.81 -0.29 -31.49
N LEU A 115 -35.40 0.27 -32.63
CA LEU A 115 -36.23 0.21 -33.84
C LEU A 115 -36.32 -1.19 -34.47
N VAL A 116 -35.42 -2.13 -34.12
CA VAL A 116 -35.36 -3.46 -34.75
C VAL A 116 -35.07 -4.53 -33.69
N LEU A 117 -36.14 -5.17 -33.21
CA LEU A 117 -36.18 -6.47 -32.52
C LEU A 117 -35.53 -6.61 -31.12
N GLY A 118 -36.40 -6.51 -30.11
CA GLY A 118 -36.53 -7.55 -29.07
C GLY A 118 -35.30 -7.91 -28.23
N ALA A 119 -34.89 -7.01 -27.34
CA ALA A 119 -33.85 -7.24 -26.34
C ALA A 119 -34.25 -8.31 -25.29
N LYS A 120 -33.97 -9.59 -25.57
CA LYS A 120 -33.95 -10.66 -24.58
C LYS A 120 -32.62 -11.42 -24.71
N ASN A 121 -31.88 -11.52 -23.60
CA ASN A 121 -30.68 -12.36 -23.39
C ASN A 121 -29.26 -11.78 -23.60
N MET A 122 -29.02 -10.48 -23.39
CA MET A 122 -27.66 -10.09 -22.96
C MET A 122 -27.56 -10.23 -21.44
N GLN A 123 -27.11 -11.40 -20.96
CA GLN A 123 -26.64 -11.51 -19.58
C GLN A 123 -25.31 -10.74 -19.51
N PRO A 124 -25.24 -9.60 -18.80
CA PRO A 124 -23.98 -8.89 -18.64
C PRO A 124 -22.93 -9.86 -18.11
N PRO A 125 -21.66 -9.81 -18.58
CA PRO A 125 -20.61 -10.53 -17.91
C PRO A 125 -20.65 -10.14 -16.44
N THR A 126 -20.87 -11.14 -15.58
CA THR A 126 -20.94 -10.94 -14.15
C THR A 126 -19.63 -10.25 -13.76
N ALA A 127 -19.65 -9.10 -13.09
CA ALA A 127 -18.43 -8.37 -12.71
C ALA A 127 -17.37 -9.28 -12.06
N TRP A 128 -17.83 -10.34 -11.39
CA TRP A 128 -17.01 -11.45 -10.89
C TRP A 128 -16.17 -12.18 -11.95
N ARG A 129 -16.70 -12.51 -13.13
CA ARG A 129 -15.96 -13.16 -14.21
C ARG A 129 -14.83 -12.27 -14.71
N LEU A 130 -15.09 -10.97 -14.86
CA LEU A 130 -14.08 -9.99 -15.23
C LEU A 130 -13.04 -9.80 -14.12
N ALA A 131 -13.47 -9.74 -12.87
CA ALA A 131 -12.56 -9.68 -11.73
C ALA A 131 -11.63 -10.89 -11.69
N ARG A 132 -12.19 -12.09 -11.89
CA ARG A 132 -11.41 -13.34 -11.95
C ARG A 132 -10.44 -13.35 -13.13
N SER A 133 -10.85 -12.92 -14.32
CA SER A 133 -9.95 -12.88 -15.48
C SER A 133 -8.81 -11.91 -15.29
N LYS A 134 -9.08 -10.68 -14.82
CA LYS A 134 -8.06 -9.67 -14.51
C LYS A 134 -7.15 -10.12 -13.38
N PHE A 135 -7.70 -10.75 -12.34
CA PHE A 135 -6.88 -11.33 -11.28
C PHE A 135 -5.94 -12.41 -11.81
N MET A 136 -6.42 -13.34 -12.64
CA MET A 136 -5.58 -14.39 -13.23
C MET A 136 -4.55 -13.84 -14.21
N GLU A 137 -4.89 -12.80 -14.97
CA GLU A 137 -3.96 -12.08 -15.85
C GLU A 137 -2.81 -11.49 -15.01
N ARG A 138 -3.14 -10.70 -13.97
CA ARG A 138 -2.14 -10.14 -13.05
C ARG A 138 -1.36 -11.22 -12.33
N TRP A 139 -2.00 -12.32 -11.92
CA TRP A 139 -1.32 -13.42 -11.25
C TRP A 139 -0.23 -14.07 -12.14
N LYS A 140 -0.49 -14.20 -13.44
CA LYS A 140 0.50 -14.70 -14.41
C LYS A 140 1.62 -13.69 -14.66
N ASP A 141 1.27 -12.42 -14.72
CA ASP A 141 2.25 -11.33 -14.85
C ASP A 141 3.05 -11.09 -13.57
N LEU A 142 2.71 -11.77 -12.48
CA LEU A 142 3.38 -11.60 -11.20
C LEU A 142 4.89 -11.84 -11.41
N ASP A 143 5.29 -12.97 -12.02
CA ASP A 143 6.71 -13.39 -12.17
C ASP A 143 7.61 -12.36 -12.87
N GLN A 144 7.03 -11.43 -13.63
CA GLN A 144 7.74 -10.38 -14.36
C GLN A 144 7.83 -9.05 -13.61
N ALA A 145 7.18 -8.93 -12.45
CA ALA A 145 7.15 -7.70 -11.67
C ALA A 145 8.50 -7.45 -10.95
N PRO A 146 8.91 -6.19 -10.74
CA PRO A 146 10.13 -5.79 -10.04
C PRO A 146 9.96 -5.93 -8.53
N TYR A 147 9.67 -7.15 -8.06
CA TYR A 147 9.38 -7.42 -6.66
C TYR A 147 10.39 -6.83 -5.69
N PRO A 148 11.73 -6.91 -5.94
CA PRO A 148 12.69 -6.36 -5.00
C PRO A 148 12.48 -4.87 -4.76
N VAL A 149 12.12 -4.10 -5.79
CA VAL A 149 11.87 -2.66 -5.67
C VAL A 149 10.63 -2.41 -4.79
N TYR A 150 9.53 -3.09 -5.06
CA TYR A 150 8.29 -2.94 -4.28
C TYR A 150 8.44 -3.38 -2.82
N MET A 151 9.18 -4.46 -2.59
CA MET A 151 9.48 -4.95 -1.26
C MET A 151 10.31 -3.93 -0.48
N VAL A 152 11.36 -3.37 -1.10
CA VAL A 152 12.22 -2.37 -0.46
C VAL A 152 11.46 -1.06 -0.22
N MET A 153 10.75 -0.54 -1.21
CA MET A 153 9.94 0.68 -1.07
C MET A 153 8.86 0.52 0.00
N GLY A 154 8.19 -0.63 0.04
CA GLY A 154 7.20 -0.96 1.05
C GLY A 154 7.79 -0.99 2.46
N LEU A 155 8.95 -1.62 2.65
CA LEU A 155 9.66 -1.63 3.93
C LEU A 155 10.12 -0.23 4.35
N LEU A 156 10.64 0.57 3.42
CA LEU A 156 11.05 1.96 3.68
C LEU A 156 9.85 2.83 4.08
N CYS A 157 8.76 2.79 3.31
CA CYS A 157 7.53 3.52 3.60
C CYS A 157 6.96 3.09 4.96
N PHE A 158 6.90 1.80 5.25
CA PHE A 158 6.49 1.26 6.55
C PHE A 158 7.34 1.81 7.71
N LYS A 159 8.66 1.87 7.53
CA LYS A 159 9.59 2.41 8.52
C LYS A 159 9.42 3.91 8.73
N LEU A 160 9.26 4.68 7.65
CA LEU A 160 9.02 6.13 7.69
C LEU A 160 7.72 6.47 8.42
N LEU A 161 6.69 5.64 8.26
CA LEU A 161 5.43 5.75 9.01
C LEU A 161 5.53 5.25 10.47
N GLY A 162 6.74 5.03 10.98
CA GLY A 162 7.01 4.61 12.35
C GLY A 162 6.77 3.12 12.62
N GLY A 163 6.67 2.30 11.57
CA GLY A 163 6.44 0.87 11.66
C GLY A 163 7.64 0.12 12.25
N ARG A 164 7.36 -0.82 13.16
CA ARG A 164 8.32 -1.83 13.61
C ARG A 164 7.80 -3.19 13.21
N THR A 165 8.62 -4.02 12.58
CA THR A 165 8.19 -5.33 12.08
C THR A 165 7.74 -6.25 13.21
N SER A 166 8.38 -6.17 14.38
CA SER A 166 7.92 -6.86 15.60
C SER A 166 6.60 -6.34 16.17
N ALA A 167 6.18 -5.11 15.83
CA ALA A 167 4.91 -4.56 16.30
C ALA A 167 3.69 -5.12 15.54
N LEU A 168 3.91 -5.83 14.42
CA LEU A 168 2.86 -6.58 13.74
C LEU A 168 2.50 -7.87 14.48
N ALA A 169 3.41 -8.38 15.32
CA ALA A 169 3.17 -9.58 16.10
C ALA A 169 2.19 -9.35 17.25
N PRO A 170 1.42 -10.38 17.63
CA PRO A 170 0.57 -10.30 18.80
C PRO A 170 1.43 -10.12 20.07
N SER A 171 0.91 -9.39 21.05
CA SER A 171 1.62 -9.11 22.30
C SER A 171 1.49 -10.28 23.27
N PRO A 172 2.58 -10.82 23.80
CA PRO A 172 2.52 -11.68 24.97
C PRO A 172 2.13 -10.86 26.20
N PHE A 173 1.38 -11.45 27.12
CA PHE A 173 1.11 -10.80 28.42
C PHE A 173 2.29 -10.91 29.38
N ALA A 174 3.04 -12.02 29.32
CA ALA A 174 4.14 -12.32 30.24
C ALA A 174 5.50 -11.70 29.83
N ASP A 175 5.52 -10.86 28.80
CA ASP A 175 6.72 -10.23 28.26
C ASP A 175 6.37 -8.88 27.57
N LEU A 176 7.35 -8.20 26.98
CA LEU A 176 7.18 -6.93 26.29
C LEU A 176 6.21 -7.05 25.10
N GLY A 177 5.15 -6.24 25.15
CA GLY A 177 4.15 -6.20 24.09
C GLY A 177 4.64 -5.54 22.81
N ALA A 178 3.87 -5.70 21.74
CA ALA A 178 4.13 -5.17 20.41
C ALA A 178 4.23 -3.63 20.36
N PHE A 179 3.65 -2.93 21.35
CA PHE A 179 3.65 -1.48 21.46
C PHE A 179 4.66 -0.95 22.49
N HIS A 180 5.52 -1.80 23.07
CA HIS A 180 6.54 -1.32 23.98
C HIS A 180 7.51 -0.37 23.27
N LEU A 181 7.89 0.72 23.93
CA LEU A 181 8.93 1.64 23.45
C LEU A 181 9.92 1.85 24.59
N LYS A 182 11.20 1.53 24.35
CA LYS A 182 12.25 1.70 25.37
C LYS A 182 12.34 3.16 25.86
N LYS A 183 12.11 4.13 24.97
CA LYS A 183 12.06 5.57 25.32
C LYS A 183 10.85 5.96 26.19
N ALA A 184 9.81 5.13 26.23
CA ALA A 184 8.60 5.32 27.04
C ALA A 184 8.62 4.36 28.23
N SER A 185 9.77 4.22 28.89
CA SER A 185 9.95 3.34 30.04
C SER A 185 10.94 3.93 31.02
N LEU A 186 10.78 3.58 32.29
CA LEU A 186 11.68 4.00 33.37
C LEU A 186 12.50 2.81 33.85
N PRO A 187 13.80 2.99 34.18
CA PRO A 187 14.52 2.01 34.98
C PRO A 187 13.74 1.71 36.27
N ALA A 188 13.72 0.46 36.71
CA ALA A 188 13.00 0.04 37.90
C ALA A 188 13.88 -0.86 38.76
N THR A 189 13.68 -0.78 40.08
CA THR A 189 14.17 -1.81 41.01
C THR A 189 13.14 -2.95 41.09
N ALA A 190 13.43 -3.95 41.94
CA ALA A 190 12.47 -4.99 42.25
C ALA A 190 11.29 -4.47 43.09
N ASP A 191 11.32 -3.24 43.60
CA ASP A 191 10.27 -2.67 44.44
C ASP A 191 9.10 -2.12 43.61
N TYR A 192 7.99 -1.81 44.28
CA TYR A 192 6.86 -1.17 43.61
C TYR A 192 7.19 0.28 43.22
N ALA A 193 6.60 0.74 42.11
CA ALA A 193 6.76 2.12 41.68
C ALA A 193 6.27 3.11 42.74
N THR A 194 7.10 4.11 43.00
CA THR A 194 6.81 5.30 43.81
C THR A 194 5.69 6.15 43.20
N THR A 195 5.13 7.08 43.97
CA THR A 195 4.08 7.98 43.48
C THR A 195 4.55 8.83 42.29
N VAL A 196 5.81 9.29 42.33
CA VAL A 196 6.42 10.08 41.25
C VAL A 196 6.56 9.23 39.98
N GLU A 197 7.11 8.02 40.08
CA GLU A 197 7.24 7.11 38.93
C GLU A 197 5.87 6.75 38.34
N ARG A 198 4.85 6.52 39.18
CA ARG A 198 3.48 6.29 38.71
C ARG A 198 2.94 7.49 37.93
N GLY A 199 3.22 8.71 38.38
CA GLY A 199 2.88 9.95 37.68
C GLY A 199 3.52 10.01 36.30
N ILE A 200 4.83 9.76 36.21
CA ILE A 200 5.56 9.75 34.93
C ILE A 200 5.02 8.66 33.99
N ILE A 201 4.71 7.47 34.51
CA ILE A 201 4.13 6.38 33.72
C ILE A 201 2.72 6.74 33.20
N GLN A 202 1.92 7.53 33.93
CA GLN A 202 0.66 8.04 33.36
C GLN A 202 0.94 8.90 32.12
N GLU A 203 1.92 9.81 32.19
CA GLU A 203 2.25 10.67 31.04
C GLU A 203 2.78 9.85 29.85
N PHE A 204 3.67 8.88 30.10
CA PHE A 204 4.12 7.96 29.05
C PHE A 204 2.95 7.17 28.44
N GLY A 205 2.01 6.72 29.26
CA GLY A 205 0.80 6.04 28.81
C GLY A 205 -0.08 6.94 27.94
N ARG A 206 -0.30 8.20 28.31
CA ARG A 206 -1.08 9.15 27.51
C ARG A 206 -0.42 9.45 26.17
N LEU A 207 0.90 9.62 26.15
CA LEU A 207 1.66 9.94 24.93
C LEU A 207 1.80 8.73 24.00
N TYR A 208 2.23 7.59 24.53
CA TYR A 208 2.65 6.43 23.73
C TYR A 208 1.64 5.27 23.74
N GLY A 209 0.79 5.21 24.75
CA GLY A 209 -0.21 4.16 24.93
C GLY A 209 0.30 2.97 25.75
N CYS A 210 -0.61 2.04 26.00
CA CYS A 210 -0.30 0.77 26.67
C CYS A 210 0.73 -0.04 25.87
N HIS A 211 1.78 -0.53 26.51
CA HIS A 211 2.83 -1.32 25.85
C HIS A 211 2.32 -2.65 25.27
N THR A 212 1.22 -3.19 25.83
CA THR A 212 0.60 -4.45 25.40
C THR A 212 -0.40 -4.26 24.25
N CYS A 213 -1.36 -3.33 24.35
CA CYS A 213 -2.45 -3.20 23.37
C CYS A 213 -2.49 -1.86 22.60
N GLY A 214 -1.64 -0.91 22.98
CA GLY A 214 -1.51 0.38 22.31
C GLY A 214 -2.61 1.41 22.63
N VAL A 215 -3.57 1.12 23.52
CA VAL A 215 -4.65 2.06 23.89
C VAL A 215 -4.08 3.31 24.58
N LYS A 216 -4.57 4.50 24.20
CA LYS A 216 -4.08 5.82 24.66
C LYS A 216 -5.08 6.64 25.49
N ARG A 217 -6.37 6.51 25.21
CA ARG A 217 -7.43 7.39 25.76
C ARG A 217 -8.39 6.59 26.64
N GLY A 218 -8.97 7.26 27.62
CA GLY A 218 -10.03 6.70 28.48
C GLY A 218 -9.58 5.55 29.38
N VAL A 219 -8.28 5.46 29.71
CA VAL A 219 -7.76 4.40 30.59
C VAL A 219 -6.75 4.95 31.59
N ARG A 220 -6.65 4.29 32.75
CA ARG A 220 -5.56 4.48 33.71
C ARG A 220 -4.42 3.52 33.40
N TYR A 221 -3.19 3.98 33.60
CA TYR A 221 -1.99 3.17 33.42
C TYR A 221 -1.44 2.64 34.75
N HIS A 222 -0.80 1.49 34.71
CA HIS A 222 0.00 0.96 35.80
C HIS A 222 1.46 0.92 35.37
N ALA A 223 2.36 1.13 36.34
CA ALA A 223 3.79 0.93 36.18
C ALA A 223 4.07 -0.57 36.22
N ASP A 224 3.98 -1.21 35.05
CA ASP A 224 4.15 -2.64 34.91
C ASP A 224 5.64 -3.02 34.87
N HIS A 225 6.05 -3.97 35.70
CA HIS A 225 7.42 -4.48 35.76
C HIS A 225 7.67 -5.42 34.58
N MET A 226 8.61 -5.05 33.72
CA MET A 226 9.06 -5.92 32.62
C MET A 226 10.54 -6.31 32.80
N PRO A 227 10.87 -7.62 32.83
CA PRO A 227 9.92 -8.75 32.85
C PRO A 227 9.15 -8.84 34.18
N PRO A 228 7.98 -9.52 34.23
CA PRO A 228 7.22 -9.70 35.48
C PRO A 228 8.07 -10.38 36.56
N LYS A 229 7.90 -9.97 37.83
CA LYS A 229 8.74 -10.46 38.95
C LYS A 229 8.79 -11.99 39.06
N LEU A 230 7.66 -12.68 38.84
CA LEU A 230 7.61 -14.15 38.86
C LEU A 230 8.45 -14.77 37.73
N VAL A 231 8.43 -14.16 36.54
CA VAL A 231 9.22 -14.59 35.39
C VAL A 231 10.71 -14.32 35.67
N ALA A 232 11.05 -13.15 36.19
CA ALA A 232 12.42 -12.78 36.57
C ALA A 232 13.00 -13.71 37.64
N LYS A 233 12.25 -13.97 38.72
CA LYS A 233 12.67 -14.89 39.80
C LYS A 233 13.00 -16.28 39.26
N ARG A 234 12.20 -16.78 38.31
CA ARG A 234 12.44 -18.07 37.66
C ARG A 234 13.66 -18.05 36.75
N ALA A 235 13.83 -16.98 35.96
CA ALA A 235 15.00 -16.81 35.10
C ALA A 235 16.29 -16.77 35.93
N ASP A 236 16.30 -16.01 37.02
CA ASP A 236 17.46 -15.87 37.92
C ASP A 236 17.72 -17.14 38.75
N ALA A 237 16.74 -18.01 38.92
CA ALA A 237 16.93 -19.30 39.57
C ALA A 237 17.70 -20.33 38.71
N THR A 238 17.92 -20.06 37.42
CA THR A 238 18.69 -20.95 36.54
C THR A 238 20.14 -21.08 37.01
N LEU A 239 20.69 -22.30 36.94
CA LEU A 239 22.02 -22.62 37.48
C LEU A 239 23.11 -21.69 36.92
N VAL A 240 23.10 -21.47 35.61
CA VAL A 240 24.06 -20.59 34.93
C VAL A 240 24.03 -19.17 35.49
N ARG A 241 22.85 -18.57 35.65
CA ARG A 241 22.75 -17.22 36.20
C ARG A 241 23.11 -17.14 37.67
N ARG A 242 22.76 -18.18 38.44
CA ARG A 242 23.13 -18.27 39.86
C ARG A 242 24.65 -18.30 40.03
N ILE A 243 25.35 -19.11 39.25
CA ILE A 243 26.82 -19.20 39.27
C ILE A 243 27.46 -17.88 38.84
N LEU A 244 26.93 -17.25 37.80
CA LEU A 244 27.46 -15.99 37.26
C LEU A 244 27.03 -14.73 38.06
N GLY A 245 26.19 -14.88 39.10
CA GLY A 245 25.67 -13.76 39.88
C GLY A 245 24.79 -12.78 39.09
N TRP A 246 24.30 -13.16 37.91
CA TRP A 246 23.54 -12.29 37.03
C TRP A 246 22.10 -12.13 37.52
N LYS A 247 21.74 -10.90 37.92
CA LYS A 247 20.38 -10.53 38.30
C LYS A 247 19.63 -9.90 37.14
N THR A 248 18.32 -10.17 37.04
CA THR A 248 17.47 -9.53 36.04
C THR A 248 17.26 -8.05 36.35
N THR A 249 17.49 -7.19 35.36
CA THR A 249 17.19 -5.76 35.43
C THR A 249 15.72 -5.51 35.09
N PHE A 250 15.05 -4.65 35.85
CA PHE A 250 13.65 -4.30 35.62
C PHE A 250 13.49 -2.92 34.97
N ARG A 251 12.39 -2.75 34.25
CA ARG A 251 11.91 -1.45 33.79
C ARG A 251 10.39 -1.35 33.95
N PHE A 252 9.91 -0.15 34.22
CA PHE A 252 8.49 0.17 34.21
C PHE A 252 8.02 0.57 32.82
N TYR A 253 6.93 -0.04 32.37
CA TYR A 253 6.21 0.35 31.15
C TYR A 253 4.75 0.70 31.46
N PRO A 254 4.14 1.63 30.71
CA PRO A 254 2.73 1.94 30.87
C PRO A 254 1.87 0.77 30.39
N GLN A 255 1.05 0.18 31.27
CA GLN A 255 0.08 -0.84 30.91
C GLN A 255 -1.32 -0.45 31.39
N CYS A 256 -2.34 -0.57 30.54
CA CYS A 256 -3.71 -0.27 30.96
C CYS A 256 -4.24 -1.33 31.94
N GLU A 257 -5.15 -0.92 32.82
CA GLU A 257 -5.78 -1.79 33.83
C GLU A 257 -6.29 -3.13 33.27
N GLN A 258 -7.02 -3.11 32.15
CA GLN A 258 -7.52 -4.33 31.51
C GLN A 258 -6.40 -5.32 31.14
N CYS A 259 -5.27 -4.82 30.62
CA CYS A 259 -4.15 -5.68 30.25
C CYS A 259 -3.37 -6.15 31.48
N SER A 260 -3.21 -5.29 32.50
CA SER A 260 -2.58 -5.62 33.78
C SER A 260 -3.34 -6.75 34.50
N ASN A 261 -4.67 -6.65 34.57
CA ASN A 261 -5.51 -7.67 35.20
C ASN A 261 -5.37 -9.02 34.48
N GLN A 262 -5.39 -9.03 33.14
CA GLN A 262 -5.18 -10.24 32.33
C GLN A 262 -3.78 -10.83 32.52
N GLN A 263 -2.75 -9.99 32.53
CA GLN A 263 -1.37 -10.42 32.74
C GLN A 263 -1.21 -11.15 34.07
N SER A 264 -1.78 -10.61 35.16
CA SER A 264 -1.64 -11.23 36.48
C SER A 264 -2.15 -12.68 36.51
N SER A 265 -3.26 -12.96 35.83
CA SER A 265 -3.83 -14.30 35.69
C SER A 265 -2.93 -15.19 34.82
N VAL A 266 -2.50 -14.68 33.66
CA VAL A 266 -1.66 -15.42 32.70
C VAL A 266 -0.30 -15.81 33.29
N VAL A 267 0.35 -14.89 34.01
CA VAL A 267 1.65 -15.12 34.64
C VAL A 267 1.55 -16.14 35.78
N LYS A 268 0.49 -16.08 36.61
CA LYS A 268 0.25 -17.07 37.66
C LYS A 268 0.02 -18.48 37.10
N GLN A 269 -0.70 -18.57 35.99
CA GLN A 269 -1.01 -19.85 35.33
C GLN A 269 0.08 -20.35 34.38
N TRP A 270 1.17 -19.59 34.18
CA TRP A 270 2.24 -19.89 33.23
C TRP A 270 1.75 -20.14 31.79
N LYS A 271 0.71 -19.43 31.36
CA LYS A 271 0.15 -19.57 30.01
C LYS A 271 0.85 -18.61 29.03
N SER A 272 0.99 -19.05 27.78
CA SER A 272 1.47 -18.20 26.68
C SER A 272 0.30 -17.56 25.95
N THR A 273 -0.45 -16.69 26.65
CA THR A 273 -1.58 -15.98 26.04
C THR A 273 -1.10 -14.79 25.22
N LEU A 274 -1.56 -14.71 23.98
CA LEU A 274 -1.20 -13.67 23.01
C LEU A 274 -2.42 -12.78 22.68
N LYS A 275 -2.22 -11.46 22.71
CA LYS A 275 -3.22 -10.46 22.31
C LYS A 275 -2.95 -9.97 20.89
N ALA A 276 -3.93 -10.04 20.00
CA ALA A 276 -3.84 -9.48 18.65
C ALA A 276 -4.35 -8.03 18.63
N HIS A 277 -3.93 -7.26 17.61
CA HIS A 277 -4.12 -5.81 17.53
C HIS A 277 -4.83 -5.37 16.25
N LEU A 278 -5.68 -6.22 15.69
CA LEU A 278 -6.32 -6.01 14.38
C LEU A 278 -7.14 -4.71 14.27
N ARG A 279 -7.57 -4.15 15.42
CA ARG A 279 -8.33 -2.89 15.48
C ARG A 279 -7.50 -1.69 15.96
N SER A 280 -6.22 -1.90 16.28
CA SER A 280 -5.33 -0.86 16.79
C SER A 280 -4.61 -0.17 15.63
N PHE A 281 -5.37 0.59 14.83
CA PHE A 281 -4.84 1.29 13.66
C PHE A 281 -3.73 2.29 14.02
N ARG A 282 -2.75 2.39 13.12
CA ARG A 282 -1.53 3.20 13.21
C ARG A 282 -1.16 3.66 11.80
N ALA A 283 -0.39 4.75 11.69
CA ALA A 283 0.04 5.31 10.42
C ALA A 283 0.64 4.26 9.46
N TYR A 284 1.51 3.37 9.96
CA TYR A 284 2.14 2.32 9.15
C TYR A 284 1.16 1.29 8.56
N HIS A 285 -0.08 1.18 9.03
CA HIS A 285 -1.09 0.31 8.40
C HIS A 285 -1.55 0.87 7.04
N PHE A 286 -1.31 2.16 6.78
CA PHE A 286 -1.61 2.83 5.52
C PHE A 286 -0.42 2.77 4.52
N THR A 287 0.58 1.92 4.76
CA THR A 287 1.76 1.80 3.88
C THR A 287 1.35 1.51 2.43
N GLY A 288 0.44 0.56 2.19
CA GLY A 288 -0.03 0.26 0.83
C GLY A 288 -0.72 1.43 0.14
N LEU A 289 -1.45 2.26 0.90
CA LEU A 289 -2.10 3.46 0.37
C LEU A 289 -1.05 4.49 -0.06
N TRP A 290 -0.08 4.78 0.81
CA TRP A 290 0.99 5.72 0.50
C TRP A 290 1.88 5.23 -0.62
N LEU A 291 2.18 3.93 -0.67
CA LEU A 291 2.98 3.33 -1.72
C LEU A 291 2.33 3.52 -3.09
N VAL A 292 1.03 3.22 -3.20
CA VAL A 292 0.28 3.44 -4.45
C VAL A 292 0.22 4.92 -4.82
N LEU A 293 -0.06 5.82 -3.87
CA LEU A 293 -0.05 7.27 -4.15
C LEU A 293 1.30 7.77 -4.66
N LEU A 294 2.40 7.36 -4.05
CA LEU A 294 3.75 7.80 -4.44
C LEU A 294 4.18 7.21 -5.79
N CYS A 295 3.84 5.95 -6.06
CA CYS A 295 4.25 5.26 -7.28
C CYS A 295 3.35 5.57 -8.48
N THR A 296 2.05 5.79 -8.27
CA THR A 296 1.08 6.07 -9.36
C THR A 296 0.85 7.56 -9.59
N GLY A 297 0.99 8.40 -8.55
CA GLY A 297 0.74 9.84 -8.62
C GLY A 297 1.89 10.65 -9.23
N GLY A 298 2.81 10.03 -9.96
CA GLY A 298 3.89 10.71 -10.68
C GLY A 298 4.98 11.34 -9.81
N LEU A 299 4.91 11.25 -8.47
CA LEU A 299 5.98 11.72 -7.56
C LEU A 299 7.26 10.89 -7.66
N TYR A 300 7.20 9.69 -8.22
CA TYR A 300 8.37 8.93 -8.66
C TYR A 300 8.91 9.50 -9.99
N VAL A 301 9.28 10.78 -9.97
CA VAL A 301 10.00 11.47 -11.07
C VAL A 301 11.43 10.96 -11.07
N GLY A 302 11.66 9.83 -11.73
CA GLY A 302 12.96 9.16 -11.71
C GLY A 302 13.04 7.90 -12.58
N GLY A 303 12.58 7.96 -13.83
CA GLY A 303 13.16 7.16 -14.91
C GLY A 303 12.81 5.66 -15.01
N SER A 304 11.74 5.16 -14.39
CA SER A 304 11.29 3.78 -14.58
C SER A 304 9.83 3.73 -15.06
N ASN A 305 9.61 3.18 -16.25
CA ASN A 305 8.33 3.04 -16.97
C ASN A 305 7.34 2.09 -16.26
N PHE A 306 7.01 2.33 -14.98
CA PHE A 306 6.35 1.32 -14.16
C PHE A 306 4.82 1.45 -14.05
N HIS A 307 4.23 2.60 -14.40
CA HIS A 307 2.78 2.74 -14.57
C HIS A 307 2.47 3.69 -15.74
N GLU A 308 2.76 3.22 -16.95
CA GLU A 308 2.45 3.86 -18.24
C GLU A 308 0.94 3.71 -18.54
N THR A 309 0.05 4.09 -17.61
CA THR A 309 -1.42 4.05 -17.79
C THR A 309 -2.14 5.34 -17.38
N SER A 310 -1.41 6.43 -17.10
CA SER A 310 -1.99 7.75 -16.88
C SER A 310 -1.59 8.72 -17.99
N GLU A 311 -1.82 8.34 -19.23
CA GLU A 311 -1.89 9.30 -20.34
C GLU A 311 -3.24 10.01 -20.28
N VAL A 312 -3.38 10.95 -19.35
CA VAL A 312 -4.28 12.08 -19.57
C VAL A 312 -3.48 13.04 -20.43
N SER A 313 -3.73 12.99 -21.74
CA SER A 313 -3.28 13.98 -22.71
C SER A 313 -3.81 15.34 -22.30
N ALA A 314 -3.10 16.04 -21.41
CA ALA A 314 -3.34 17.44 -21.14
C ALA A 314 -2.96 18.18 -22.43
N SER A 315 -3.94 18.42 -23.29
CA SER A 315 -3.79 19.33 -24.42
C SER A 315 -3.44 20.69 -23.82
N THR A 316 -2.15 21.00 -23.87
CA THR A 316 -1.65 22.28 -23.43
C THR A 316 -1.89 23.21 -24.60
N ASN A 317 -3.13 23.65 -24.76
CA ASN A 317 -3.47 24.82 -25.58
C ASN A 317 -2.91 26.05 -24.87
N ARG A 318 -1.58 26.21 -24.92
CA ARG A 318 -0.95 27.51 -24.84
C ARG A 318 -0.89 28.00 -26.27
N ALA A 319 -1.76 28.96 -26.56
CA ALA A 319 -1.69 29.79 -27.75
C ALA A 319 -0.41 30.64 -27.65
N ASP A 320 0.73 30.04 -27.95
CA ASP A 320 1.91 30.66 -28.50
C ASP A 320 2.33 29.74 -29.65
N GLU A 321 1.65 29.95 -30.77
CA GLU A 321 1.96 29.29 -32.03
C GLU A 321 3.35 29.73 -32.48
N HIS A 322 4.12 28.74 -32.97
CA HIS A 322 5.41 28.88 -33.66
C HIS A 322 6.69 28.75 -32.82
N SER A 323 6.81 27.71 -32.00
CA SER A 323 8.08 26.96 -31.94
C SER A 323 7.93 25.60 -31.22
N GLY A 324 7.92 24.50 -31.99
CA GLY A 324 8.51 23.22 -31.56
C GLY A 324 7.66 22.18 -30.81
N SER A 325 6.40 21.91 -31.19
CA SER A 325 5.54 20.90 -30.54
C SER A 325 5.85 19.42 -30.87
N LEU A 326 7.00 19.10 -31.46
CA LEU A 326 7.30 17.76 -31.99
C LEU A 326 7.55 16.71 -30.90
N THR A 327 8.00 17.10 -29.71
CA THR A 327 8.45 16.14 -28.69
C THR A 327 7.32 15.27 -28.12
N SER A 328 6.10 15.81 -27.94
CA SER A 328 5.01 15.04 -27.32
C SER A 328 4.51 13.87 -28.19
N SER A 329 4.58 13.99 -29.51
CA SER A 329 4.10 12.94 -30.43
C SER A 329 5.04 11.72 -30.44
N ASP A 330 6.35 11.97 -30.45
CA ASP A 330 7.36 10.91 -30.52
C ASP A 330 7.43 10.08 -29.23
N PHE A 331 7.17 10.71 -28.08
CA PHE A 331 7.04 9.98 -26.82
C PHE A 331 5.84 9.02 -26.84
N ASN A 332 4.66 9.48 -27.27
CA ASN A 332 3.47 8.62 -27.38
C ASN A 332 3.70 7.45 -28.35
N LEU A 333 4.37 7.70 -29.49
CA LEU A 333 4.73 6.63 -30.42
C LEU A 333 5.67 5.60 -29.78
N LEU A 334 6.65 6.03 -28.98
CA LEU A 334 7.52 5.14 -28.23
C LEU A 334 6.77 4.29 -27.20
N VAL A 335 5.75 4.85 -26.53
CA VAL A 335 4.87 4.12 -25.62
C VAL A 335 4.13 3.02 -26.38
N LEU A 336 3.44 3.37 -27.46
CA LEU A 336 2.68 2.42 -28.30
C LEU A 336 3.56 1.28 -28.83
N LEU A 337 4.78 1.59 -29.27
CA LEU A 337 5.73 0.58 -29.74
C LEU A 337 6.15 -0.38 -28.62
N ARG A 338 6.30 0.08 -27.38
CA ARG A 338 6.61 -0.79 -26.23
C ARG A 338 5.44 -1.68 -25.87
N GLU A 339 4.21 -1.16 -25.88
CA GLU A 339 3.02 -1.96 -25.64
C GLU A 339 2.85 -3.06 -26.69
N ARG A 340 3.04 -2.71 -27.97
CA ARG A 340 3.03 -3.68 -29.07
C ARG A 340 4.08 -4.76 -28.88
N GLU A 341 5.30 -4.38 -28.50
CA GLU A 341 6.38 -5.35 -28.21
C GLU A 341 5.99 -6.32 -27.08
N ARG A 342 5.45 -5.82 -25.96
CA ARG A 342 4.99 -6.67 -24.84
C ARG A 342 3.90 -7.64 -25.29
N LYS A 343 2.94 -7.16 -26.09
CA LYS A 343 1.86 -7.98 -26.65
C LYS A 343 2.41 -9.10 -27.54
N LEU A 344 3.30 -8.77 -28.46
CA LEU A 344 3.94 -9.74 -29.36
C LEU A 344 4.75 -10.79 -28.60
N ARG A 345 5.48 -10.41 -27.54
CA ARG A 345 6.21 -11.37 -26.69
C ARG A 345 5.27 -12.38 -26.02
N ARG A 346 4.13 -11.91 -25.50
CA ARG A 346 3.10 -12.78 -24.90
C ARG A 346 2.43 -13.69 -25.95
N GLU A 347 2.24 -13.21 -27.17
CA GLU A 347 1.70 -14.00 -28.28
C GLU A 347 2.70 -15.08 -28.71
N ARG A 348 3.98 -14.72 -28.85
CA ARG A 348 5.08 -15.64 -29.16
C ARG A 348 5.14 -16.82 -28.19
N GLU A 349 5.05 -16.57 -26.88
CA GLU A 349 5.07 -17.61 -25.85
C GLU A 349 3.88 -18.59 -25.93
N ARG A 350 2.75 -18.17 -26.51
CA ARG A 350 1.54 -19.00 -26.65
C ARG A 350 1.51 -19.79 -27.96
N GLN A 351 2.25 -19.34 -28.98
CA GLN A 351 2.24 -19.96 -30.29
C GLN A 351 3.05 -21.26 -30.29
N ARG A 352 2.52 -22.27 -30.97
CA ARG A 352 3.20 -23.56 -31.20
C ARG A 352 3.61 -23.78 -32.65
N ASP A 353 2.96 -23.07 -33.57
CA ASP A 353 3.27 -23.16 -35.00
C ASP A 353 4.52 -22.34 -35.32
N LEU A 354 5.52 -23.00 -35.91
CA LEU A 354 6.79 -22.39 -36.31
C LEU A 354 6.60 -21.21 -37.27
N LYS A 355 5.58 -21.25 -38.13
CA LYS A 355 5.30 -20.14 -39.07
C LYS A 355 4.80 -18.90 -38.35
N GLN A 356 3.92 -19.07 -37.36
CA GLN A 356 3.42 -17.97 -36.54
C GLN A 356 4.51 -17.38 -35.65
N ILE A 357 5.38 -18.23 -35.10
CA ILE A 357 6.54 -17.79 -34.30
C ILE A 357 7.47 -16.93 -35.17
N ALA A 358 7.82 -17.38 -36.38
CA ALA A 358 8.66 -16.62 -37.30
C ALA A 358 8.04 -15.27 -37.70
N ALA A 359 6.72 -15.23 -37.94
CA ALA A 359 6.01 -13.99 -38.24
C ALA A 359 6.05 -13.00 -37.04
N THR A 360 5.84 -13.51 -35.83
CA THR A 360 5.89 -12.71 -34.59
C THR A 360 7.31 -12.18 -34.33
N ASP A 361 8.34 -12.98 -34.59
CA ASP A 361 9.74 -12.59 -34.45
C ASP A 361 10.14 -11.48 -35.44
N ASN A 362 9.68 -11.59 -36.70
CA ASN A 362 9.87 -10.53 -37.69
C ASN A 362 9.20 -9.21 -37.27
N GLU A 363 8.01 -9.29 -36.67
CA GLU A 363 7.31 -8.10 -36.19
C GLU A 363 8.01 -7.48 -34.97
N LEU A 364 8.51 -8.31 -34.03
CA LEU A 364 9.33 -7.84 -32.91
C LEU A 364 10.58 -7.11 -33.39
N GLU A 365 11.24 -7.60 -34.43
CA GLU A 365 12.39 -6.93 -35.04
C GLU A 365 12.00 -5.60 -35.70
N ALA A 366 10.86 -5.53 -36.39
CA ALA A 366 10.35 -4.30 -36.97
C ALA A 366 10.05 -3.23 -35.89
N VAL A 367 9.40 -3.64 -34.80
CA VAL A 367 9.12 -2.77 -33.64
C VAL A 367 10.44 -2.29 -33.00
N ALA A 368 11.43 -3.16 -32.85
CA ALA A 368 12.73 -2.79 -32.30
C ALA A 368 13.46 -1.76 -33.18
N ARG A 369 13.42 -1.92 -34.51
CA ARG A 369 13.97 -0.95 -35.47
C ARG A 369 13.26 0.40 -35.38
N CYS A 370 11.92 0.40 -35.33
CA CYS A 370 11.13 1.61 -35.20
C CYS A 370 11.45 2.37 -33.90
N LYS A 371 11.53 1.67 -32.76
CA LYS A 371 11.94 2.27 -31.48
C LYS A 371 13.34 2.89 -31.53
N LYS A 372 14.29 2.25 -32.23
CA LYS A 372 15.64 2.79 -32.41
C LYS A 372 15.62 4.07 -33.24
N ALA A 373 14.80 4.12 -34.30
CA ALA A 373 14.63 5.30 -35.14
C ALA A 373 14.03 6.48 -34.37
N VAL A 374 12.91 6.26 -33.65
CA VAL A 374 12.26 7.32 -32.85
C VAL A 374 13.19 7.86 -31.76
N LYS A 375 13.95 6.99 -31.08
CA LYS A 375 14.97 7.42 -30.10
C LYS A 375 16.08 8.25 -30.71
N ALA A 376 16.53 7.90 -31.92
CA ALA A 376 17.55 8.67 -32.62
C ALA A 376 17.01 10.06 -32.99
N ASP A 377 15.73 10.15 -33.35
CA ASP A 377 15.09 11.40 -33.71
C ASP A 377 14.93 12.34 -32.51
N ILE A 378 14.45 11.82 -31.38
CA ILE A 378 14.38 12.57 -30.11
C ILE A 378 15.75 13.13 -29.74
N ARG A 379 16.83 12.32 -29.84
CA ARG A 379 18.20 12.79 -29.58
C ARG A 379 18.65 13.90 -30.54
N ARG A 380 18.31 13.80 -31.83
CA ARG A 380 18.62 14.87 -32.80
C ARG A 380 17.92 16.16 -32.45
N HIS A 381 16.66 16.07 -32.02
CA HIS A 381 15.90 17.23 -31.56
C HIS A 381 16.50 17.85 -30.29
N GLU A 382 16.91 17.04 -29.31
CA GLU A 382 17.60 17.53 -28.11
C GLU A 382 18.91 18.26 -28.47
N VAL A 383 19.76 17.70 -29.33
CA VAL A 383 21.01 18.34 -29.75
C VAL A 383 20.75 19.67 -30.49
N ASN A 384 19.77 19.69 -31.39
CA ASN A 384 19.41 20.91 -32.14
C ASN A 384 18.82 22.00 -31.24
N GLN A 385 18.15 21.63 -30.15
CA GLN A 385 17.61 22.56 -29.18
C GLN A 385 18.71 23.17 -28.30
N TRP A 386 19.76 22.42 -27.98
CA TRP A 386 20.91 22.91 -27.21
C TRP A 386 21.86 23.80 -28.02
N ALA A 387 21.86 23.66 -29.35
CA ALA A 387 22.71 24.46 -30.23
C ALA A 387 22.13 25.83 -30.60
N ARG A 388 20.86 26.09 -30.24
CA ARG A 388 20.17 27.38 -30.39
C ARG A 388 20.16 28.09 -29.04
#